data_AF-A0A2I0PTG0-F1
#
_entry.id   AF-A0A2I0PTG0-F1
#
_cell.length_a   1.000
_cell.length_b   1.000
_cell.length_c   1.000
_cell.angle_alpha   90.00
_cell.angle_beta   90.00
_cell.angle_gamma   90.00
#
_symmetry.space_group_name_H-M   'P 1'
#
loop_
_entity.id
_entity.type
_entity.pdbx_description
1 polymer ?
#
loop_
_entity_poly.entity_id
_entity_poly.type
_entity_poly.pdbx_seq_one_letter_code
_entity_poly.pdbx_strand_id
1 'polypeptide(L)'
;MSTTARKHLTVLFSLILVLATCFTIGCSTQPPASPQNETGTVSDFGFRTETITQEQKAMLSFREITADLTNLQFNTGNDSAVNPSPKNQILFARGIGLDEEGKTVSWTFAVRHNTSTSIVTYDPQGRTIVAWTGVFPQREIQMNSIITPEDLFLKNRAAIIRNPGENLTGSRDLALSMDNYTLTVSGNGATRVMEFDAKTGALKSSHD
;
A
#
# COMPACT_ATOMS: atom_id res chain seq x y z
N MET A 1 51.76 27.04 -22.60
CA MET A 1 50.50 26.26 -22.61
C MET A 1 49.61 26.81 -21.49
N SER A 2 48.53 27.53 -21.85
CA SER A 2 47.74 28.37 -20.94
C SER A 2 47.04 27.56 -19.85
N THR A 3 47.08 28.02 -18.61
CA THR A 3 46.43 27.41 -17.43
C THR A 3 44.92 27.27 -17.59
N THR A 4 44.30 28.05 -18.48
CA THR A 4 42.88 27.94 -18.83
C THR A 4 42.58 26.64 -19.59
N ALA A 5 43.49 26.19 -20.47
CA ALA A 5 43.28 24.98 -21.28
C ALA A 5 43.26 23.69 -20.43
N ARG A 6 43.99 23.68 -19.30
CA ARG A 6 44.03 22.52 -18.38
C ARG A 6 42.70 22.33 -17.64
N LYS A 7 42.01 23.42 -17.29
CA LYS A 7 40.72 23.35 -16.57
C LYS A 7 39.60 22.79 -17.44
N HIS A 8 39.57 23.16 -18.72
CA HIS A 8 38.56 22.64 -19.65
C HIS A 8 38.75 21.14 -19.94
N LEU A 9 40.00 20.66 -19.99
CA LEU A 9 40.27 19.25 -20.22
C LEU A 9 39.81 18.37 -19.04
N THR A 10 40.00 18.84 -17.80
CA THR A 10 39.55 18.10 -16.60
C THR A 10 38.03 17.99 -16.54
N VAL A 11 37.30 19.07 -16.80
CA VAL A 11 35.82 19.07 -16.77
C VAL A 11 35.24 18.15 -17.85
N LEU A 12 35.82 18.17 -19.05
CA LEU A 12 35.35 17.34 -20.16
C LEU A 12 35.59 15.84 -19.90
N PHE A 13 36.72 15.49 -19.27
CA PHE A 13 37.01 14.12 -18.86
C PHE A 13 36.05 13.61 -17.78
N SER A 14 35.72 14.44 -16.79
CA SER A 14 34.73 14.09 -15.75
C SER A 14 33.33 13.84 -16.34
N LEU A 15 32.90 14.65 -17.32
CA LEU A 15 31.60 14.50 -17.96
C LEU A 15 31.48 13.19 -18.75
N ILE A 16 32.53 12.82 -19.49
CA ILE A 16 32.59 11.57 -20.26
C ILE A 16 32.55 10.35 -19.32
N LEU A 17 33.21 10.43 -18.17
CA LEU A 17 33.23 9.33 -17.20
C LEU A 17 31.82 9.08 -16.61
N VAL A 18 31.08 10.15 -16.30
CA VAL A 18 29.69 10.03 -15.81
C VAL A 18 28.77 9.46 -16.89
N LEU A 19 28.88 9.92 -18.14
CA LEU A 19 28.11 9.40 -19.26
C LEU A 19 28.38 7.91 -19.51
N ALA A 20 29.64 7.46 -19.42
CA ALA A 20 30.00 6.05 -19.60
C ALA A 20 29.37 5.13 -18.53
N THR A 21 29.25 5.60 -17.27
CA THR A 21 28.63 4.82 -16.20
C THR A 21 27.11 4.68 -16.33
N CYS A 22 26.45 5.57 -17.05
CA CYS A 22 24.99 5.48 -17.27
C CYS A 22 24.60 4.39 -18.28
N PHE A 23 25.52 3.91 -19.13
CA PHE A 23 25.23 2.90 -20.15
C PHE A 23 25.38 1.44 -19.70
N THR A 24 25.89 1.18 -18.49
CA THR A 24 26.11 -0.21 -18.01
C THR A 24 24.94 -0.79 -17.20
N ILE A 25 23.86 -0.05 -16.99
CA ILE A 25 22.63 -0.56 -16.36
C ILE A 25 21.63 -0.96 -17.44
N GLY A 26 22.03 -1.91 -18.28
CA GLY A 26 21.13 -2.60 -19.20
C GLY A 26 20.45 -3.75 -18.46
N CYS A 27 19.18 -3.59 -18.09
CA CYS A 27 18.35 -4.67 -17.58
C CYS A 27 18.25 -5.80 -18.63
N SER A 28 18.83 -6.96 -18.32
CA SER A 28 18.59 -8.20 -19.04
C SER A 28 17.16 -8.69 -18.77
N THR A 29 16.23 -8.44 -19.68
CA THR A 29 14.92 -9.08 -19.68
C THR A 29 15.04 -10.49 -20.24
N GLN A 30 15.12 -11.47 -19.35
CA GLN A 30 15.06 -12.88 -19.69
C GLN A 30 13.57 -13.28 -19.90
N PRO A 31 13.17 -13.81 -21.06
CA PRO A 31 11.83 -14.36 -21.22
C PRO A 31 11.71 -15.69 -20.45
N PRO A 32 10.59 -15.96 -19.76
CA PRO A 32 10.37 -17.25 -19.13
C PRO A 32 10.17 -18.33 -20.21
N ALA A 33 10.92 -19.42 -20.07
CA ALA A 33 10.73 -20.63 -20.85
C ALA A 33 9.38 -21.28 -20.49
N SER A 34 8.60 -21.67 -21.50
CA SER A 34 7.41 -22.51 -21.32
C SER A 34 7.83 -23.92 -20.91
N PRO A 35 7.21 -24.52 -19.88
CA PRO A 35 7.40 -25.93 -19.59
C PRO A 35 6.68 -26.80 -20.63
N GLN A 36 7.42 -27.74 -21.19
CA GLN A 36 6.92 -28.83 -22.03
C GLN A 36 6.11 -29.82 -21.20
N ASN A 37 5.03 -30.32 -21.82
CA ASN A 37 4.26 -31.48 -21.40
C ASN A 37 5.17 -32.69 -21.14
N GLU A 38 5.15 -33.21 -19.91
CA GLU A 38 5.49 -34.59 -19.65
C GLU A 38 4.26 -35.33 -19.13
N THR A 39 3.85 -36.31 -19.92
CA THR A 39 2.78 -37.27 -19.63
C THR A 39 3.28 -38.23 -18.56
N GLY A 40 2.79 -38.06 -17.34
CA GLY A 40 3.03 -38.97 -16.22
C GLY A 40 1.72 -39.27 -15.50
N THR A 41 1.23 -40.50 -15.64
CA THR A 41 0.11 -41.06 -14.88
C THR A 41 0.42 -41.04 -13.39
N VAL A 42 -0.23 -40.16 -12.63
CA VAL A 42 -0.23 -40.17 -11.17
C VAL A 42 -1.64 -39.82 -10.67
N SER A 43 -2.11 -40.69 -9.77
CA SER A 43 -3.34 -40.73 -9.00
C SER A 43 -4.31 -39.54 -9.04
N ASP A 44 -5.54 -39.91 -9.39
CA ASP A 44 -6.79 -39.17 -9.26
C ASP A 44 -7.04 -38.70 -7.80
N PHE A 45 -6.52 -37.53 -7.47
CA PHE A 45 -7.11 -36.65 -6.45
C PHE A 45 -7.69 -35.47 -7.20
N GLY A 46 -9.00 -35.51 -7.44
CA GLY A 46 -9.74 -34.43 -8.06
C GLY A 46 -9.66 -33.15 -7.24
N PHE A 47 -8.64 -32.34 -7.49
CA PHE A 47 -8.72 -30.91 -7.23
C PHE A 47 -9.69 -30.34 -8.24
N ARG A 48 -10.93 -30.10 -7.79
CA ARG A 48 -11.76 -29.10 -8.44
C ARG A 48 -10.98 -27.79 -8.37
N THR A 49 -10.33 -27.42 -9.47
CA THR A 49 -10.13 -26.02 -9.78
C THR A 49 -11.53 -25.46 -9.99
N GLU A 50 -12.19 -25.10 -8.90
CA GLU A 50 -13.23 -24.08 -8.99
C GLU A 50 -12.50 -22.89 -9.58
N THR A 51 -12.75 -22.67 -10.87
CA THR A 51 -12.52 -21.39 -11.51
C THR A 51 -13.22 -20.40 -10.60
N ILE A 52 -12.46 -19.76 -9.70
CA ILE A 52 -12.96 -18.66 -8.90
C ILE A 52 -13.28 -17.61 -9.95
N THR A 53 -14.54 -17.59 -10.38
CA THR A 53 -15.11 -16.50 -11.13
C THR A 53 -14.69 -15.26 -10.35
N GLN A 54 -14.17 -14.28 -11.06
CA GLN A 54 -13.57 -13.03 -10.56
C GLN A 54 -14.52 -12.17 -9.68
N GLU A 55 -15.63 -12.74 -9.23
CA GLU A 55 -16.88 -12.07 -8.91
C GLU A 55 -17.09 -11.82 -7.42
N GLN A 56 -16.32 -12.43 -6.52
CA GLN A 56 -16.36 -12.07 -5.09
C GLN A 56 -14.96 -12.13 -4.49
N LYS A 57 -14.06 -11.26 -4.95
CA LYS A 57 -12.86 -10.95 -4.17
C LYS A 57 -13.34 -10.41 -2.83
N ALA A 58 -13.11 -11.15 -1.75
CA ALA A 58 -13.58 -10.77 -0.42
C ALA A 58 -13.03 -9.38 -0.06
N MET A 59 -13.93 -8.40 0.01
CA MET A 59 -13.58 -7.04 0.39
C MET A 59 -13.39 -6.97 1.90
N LEU A 60 -12.30 -6.35 2.32
CA LEU A 60 -11.88 -6.27 3.71
C LEU A 60 -12.41 -4.99 4.36
N SER A 61 -13.08 -5.13 5.51
CA SER A 61 -13.51 -4.00 6.33
C SER A 61 -12.35 -3.44 7.16
N PHE A 62 -12.26 -2.13 7.24
CA PHE A 62 -11.28 -1.45 8.08
C PHE A 62 -11.54 -1.70 9.57
N ARG A 63 -12.81 -1.76 9.99
CA ARG A 63 -13.22 -2.03 11.37
C ARG A 63 -12.77 -3.41 11.85
N GLU A 64 -12.97 -4.42 11.01
CA GLU A 64 -12.57 -5.80 11.32
C GLU A 64 -11.05 -5.92 11.48
N ILE A 65 -10.29 -5.32 10.55
CA ILE A 65 -8.84 -5.40 10.57
C ILE A 65 -8.23 -4.61 11.74
N THR A 66 -8.76 -3.43 12.05
CA THR A 66 -8.25 -2.64 13.19
C THR A 66 -8.52 -3.31 14.53
N ALA A 67 -9.61 -4.09 14.65
CA ALA A 67 -9.84 -4.93 15.81
C ALA A 67 -8.80 -6.06 15.92
N ASP A 68 -8.42 -6.71 14.82
CA ASP A 68 -7.35 -7.72 14.80
C ASP A 68 -5.97 -7.11 15.15
N LEU A 69 -5.64 -5.93 14.61
CA LEU A 69 -4.38 -5.22 14.88
C LEU A 69 -4.18 -4.90 16.37
N THR A 70 -5.26 -4.65 17.11
CA THR A 70 -5.20 -4.37 18.55
C THR A 70 -4.76 -5.61 19.34
N ASN A 71 -5.02 -6.80 18.82
CA ASN A 71 -4.67 -8.08 19.42
C ASN A 71 -3.37 -8.69 18.84
N LEU A 72 -2.73 -8.00 17.90
CA LEU A 72 -1.55 -8.50 17.22
C LEU A 72 -0.35 -8.60 18.17
N GLN A 73 0.12 -9.82 18.40
CA GLN A 73 1.33 -10.09 19.16
C GLN A 73 2.54 -10.10 18.23
N PHE A 74 3.50 -9.23 18.50
CA PHE A 74 4.81 -9.27 17.85
C PHE A 74 5.72 -10.16 18.68
N ASN A 75 6.15 -11.30 18.13
CA ASN A 75 7.14 -12.18 18.77
C ASN A 75 8.48 -11.46 18.87
N THR A 76 8.66 -10.66 19.92
CA THR A 76 9.96 -10.15 20.35
C THR A 76 10.55 -11.22 21.25
N GLY A 77 11.57 -11.95 20.79
CA GLY A 77 12.15 -13.14 21.44
C GLY A 77 12.79 -12.96 22.83
N ASN A 78 12.34 -11.99 23.62
CA ASN A 78 12.71 -11.76 25.00
C ASN A 78 11.45 -11.83 25.87
N ASP A 79 10.93 -13.05 26.07
CA ASP A 79 9.87 -13.34 27.04
C ASP A 79 10.44 -13.24 28.46
N SER A 80 10.50 -12.02 28.99
CA SER A 80 10.53 -11.80 30.44
C SER A 80 9.19 -11.23 30.85
N ALA A 81 8.42 -12.09 31.49
CA ALA A 81 7.06 -11.86 31.94
C ALA A 81 6.92 -10.63 32.85
N VAL A 82 5.68 -10.12 32.92
CA VAL A 82 5.13 -9.19 33.94
C VAL A 82 5.12 -7.69 33.60
N ASN A 83 5.11 -7.29 32.31
CA ASN A 83 4.65 -5.94 31.95
C ASN A 83 3.47 -6.01 30.97
N PRO A 84 2.47 -5.11 31.08
CA PRO A 84 1.38 -5.05 30.10
C PRO A 84 1.99 -4.92 28.71
N SER A 85 1.55 -5.79 27.80
CA SER A 85 2.05 -5.83 26.43
C SER A 85 2.03 -4.41 25.85
N PRO A 86 3.15 -3.91 25.29
CA PRO A 86 3.24 -2.58 24.74
C PRO A 86 2.09 -2.36 23.75
N LYS A 87 1.31 -1.29 23.93
CA LYS A 87 0.20 -0.98 23.02
C LYS A 87 0.74 -0.75 21.61
N ASN A 88 0.17 -1.46 20.63
CA ASN A 88 0.46 -1.24 19.21
C ASN A 88 0.04 0.19 18.81
N GLN A 89 0.97 0.94 18.23
CA GLN A 89 0.72 2.29 17.71
C GLN A 89 0.61 2.23 16.19
N ILE A 90 -0.50 2.70 15.62
CA ILE A 90 -0.67 2.76 14.17
C ILE A 90 -0.19 4.13 13.69
N LEU A 91 0.76 4.14 12.77
CA LEU A 91 1.38 5.38 12.25
C LEU A 91 0.84 5.77 10.87
N PHE A 92 0.37 4.79 10.11
CA PHE A 92 -0.10 4.93 8.75
C PHE A 92 -1.04 3.77 8.40
N ALA A 93 -2.03 4.04 7.55
CA ALA A 93 -2.83 2.99 6.92
C ALA A 93 -3.04 3.32 5.44
N ARG A 94 -3.09 2.29 4.58
CA ARG A 94 -3.43 2.42 3.17
C ARG A 94 -4.32 1.28 2.72
N GLY A 95 -5.47 1.61 2.15
CA GLY A 95 -6.37 0.71 1.46
C GLY A 95 -6.15 0.83 -0.05
N ILE A 96 -6.10 -0.30 -0.74
CA ILE A 96 -5.98 -0.37 -2.20
C ILE A 96 -7.23 -1.04 -2.79
N GLY A 97 -7.78 -0.45 -3.85
CA GLY A 97 -8.94 -0.97 -4.56
C GLY A 97 -10.19 -0.94 -3.69
N LEU A 98 -10.60 0.27 -3.28
CA LEU A 98 -11.82 0.48 -2.50
C LEU A 98 -13.08 0.36 -3.37
N ASP A 99 -14.11 -0.30 -2.83
CA ASP A 99 -15.46 -0.38 -3.40
C ASP A 99 -16.29 0.88 -3.06
N GLU A 100 -17.59 0.87 -3.38
CA GLU A 100 -18.48 2.01 -3.10
C GLU A 100 -18.84 2.12 -1.61
N GLU A 101 -18.70 1.02 -0.88
CA GLU A 101 -18.97 0.89 0.54
C GLU A 101 -17.75 1.25 1.40
N GLY A 102 -16.60 1.56 0.79
CA GLY A 102 -15.35 1.92 1.47
C GLY A 102 -14.58 0.71 2.03
N LYS A 103 -14.94 -0.50 1.63
CA LYS A 103 -14.14 -1.70 1.88
C LYS A 103 -13.08 -1.84 0.79
N THR A 104 -12.04 -2.61 1.05
CA THR A 104 -10.85 -2.61 0.19
C THR A 104 -10.41 -4.03 -0.15
N VAL A 105 -9.69 -4.17 -1.26
CA VAL A 105 -9.01 -5.41 -1.63
C VAL A 105 -7.86 -5.76 -0.67
N SER A 106 -7.09 -4.77 -0.24
CA SER A 106 -5.96 -4.96 0.67
C SER A 106 -5.77 -3.74 1.55
N TRP A 107 -5.45 -3.96 2.82
CA TRP A 107 -5.00 -2.93 3.74
C TRP A 107 -3.54 -3.15 4.13
N THR A 108 -2.76 -2.07 4.13
CA THR A 108 -1.38 -2.03 4.64
C THR A 108 -1.29 -1.01 5.77
N PHE A 109 -0.71 -1.42 6.90
CA PHE A 109 -0.52 -0.58 8.08
C PHE A 109 0.95 -0.49 8.45
N ALA A 110 1.39 0.69 8.85
CA ALA A 110 2.65 0.83 9.59
C ALA A 110 2.33 0.80 11.08
N VAL A 111 2.79 -0.25 11.75
CA VAL A 111 2.54 -0.49 13.18
C VAL A 111 3.87 -0.41 13.92
N ARG A 112 3.93 0.47 14.92
CA ARG A 112 5.03 0.54 15.86
C ARG A 112 4.70 -0.24 17.11
N HIS A 113 5.62 -1.12 17.48
CA HIS A 113 5.59 -1.88 18.72
C HIS A 113 6.97 -1.74 19.39
N ASN A 114 6.98 -1.18 20.60
CA ASN A 114 8.20 -0.69 21.24
C ASN A 114 8.97 0.31 20.36
N THR A 115 10.24 0.03 20.07
CA THR A 115 11.14 0.83 19.23
C THR A 115 11.14 0.38 17.77
N SER A 116 10.48 -0.73 17.45
CA SER A 116 10.47 -1.32 16.12
C SER A 116 9.19 -0.95 15.36
N THR A 117 9.32 -0.75 14.05
CA THR A 117 8.19 -0.55 13.16
C THR A 117 8.09 -1.74 12.21
N SER A 118 6.86 -2.19 11.97
CA SER A 118 6.54 -3.27 11.05
C SER A 118 5.48 -2.80 10.06
N ILE A 119 5.56 -3.27 8.83
CA ILE A 119 4.47 -3.21 7.87
C ILE A 119 3.60 -4.46 8.07
N VAL A 120 2.32 -4.26 8.32
CA VAL A 120 1.32 -5.32 8.43
C VAL A 120 0.37 -5.19 7.25
N THR A 121 0.32 -6.19 6.38
CA THR A 121 -0.58 -6.20 5.22
C THR A 121 -1.62 -7.30 5.37
N TYR A 122 -2.86 -6.96 5.08
CA TYR A 122 -4.01 -7.86 4.98
C TYR A 122 -4.47 -7.87 3.53
N ASP A 123 -4.60 -9.05 2.95
CA ASP A 123 -5.09 -9.27 1.60
C ASP A 123 -5.82 -10.63 1.53
N PRO A 124 -6.36 -11.04 0.37
CA PRO A 124 -7.04 -12.33 0.24
C PRO A 124 -6.15 -13.56 0.49
N GLN A 125 -4.83 -13.41 0.49
CA GLN A 125 -3.86 -14.47 0.80
C GLN A 125 -3.59 -14.57 2.30
N GLY A 126 -3.99 -13.56 3.08
CA GLY A 126 -3.95 -13.55 4.53
C GLY A 126 -3.23 -12.34 5.09
N ARG A 127 -2.59 -12.52 6.25
CA ARG A 127 -1.82 -11.47 6.93
C ARG A 127 -0.33 -11.70 6.77
N THR A 128 0.39 -10.66 6.33
CA THR A 128 1.86 -10.65 6.29
C THR A 128 2.42 -9.56 7.19
N ILE A 129 3.59 -9.80 7.78
CA ILE A 129 4.27 -8.87 8.69
C ILE A 129 5.73 -8.78 8.27
N VAL A 130 6.20 -7.57 7.96
CA VAL A 130 7.57 -7.32 7.51
C VAL A 130 8.18 -6.22 8.36
N ALA A 131 9.36 -6.45 8.92
CA ALA A 131 10.09 -5.42 9.65
C ALA A 131 10.44 -4.24 8.73
N TRP A 132 10.30 -3.01 9.22
CA TRP A 132 10.57 -1.80 8.45
C TRP A 132 11.58 -0.91 9.15
N THR A 133 12.63 -0.54 8.42
CA THR A 133 13.72 0.31 8.91
C THR A 133 13.64 1.76 8.40
N GLY A 134 12.68 2.05 7.51
CA GLY A 134 12.45 3.40 7.01
C GLY A 134 11.72 4.30 8.01
N VAL A 135 11.53 5.56 7.62
CA VAL A 135 10.91 6.58 8.46
C VAL A 135 9.41 6.67 8.19
N PHE A 136 8.61 6.67 9.25
CA PHE A 136 7.19 7.04 9.23
C PHE A 136 6.97 8.31 10.05
N PRO A 137 5.84 9.01 9.84
CA PRO A 137 5.39 10.04 10.76
C PRO A 137 5.42 9.53 12.20
N GLN A 138 5.98 10.32 13.10
CA GLN A 138 6.16 9.93 14.51
C GLN A 138 4.84 9.98 15.31
N ARG A 139 3.77 10.54 14.73
CA ARG A 139 2.48 10.73 15.39
C ARG A 139 1.61 9.47 15.23
N GLU A 140 1.17 8.92 16.36
CA GLU A 140 0.16 7.87 16.42
C GLU A 140 -1.19 8.38 15.89
N ILE A 141 -1.82 7.57 15.02
CA ILE A 141 -3.22 7.74 14.62
C ILE A 141 -4.10 7.24 15.76
N GLN A 142 -4.89 8.15 16.33
CA GLN A 142 -5.85 7.81 17.37
C GLN A 142 -7.11 7.21 16.74
N MET A 143 -7.11 5.89 16.51
CA MET A 143 -8.17 5.17 15.78
C MET A 143 -9.59 5.41 16.33
N ASN A 144 -9.73 5.62 17.64
CA ASN A 144 -11.03 5.89 18.27
C ASN A 144 -11.55 7.32 18.05
N SER A 145 -10.76 8.19 17.41
CA SER A 145 -11.08 9.60 17.17
C SER A 145 -11.32 9.94 15.71
N ILE A 146 -11.17 8.98 14.81
CA ILE A 146 -11.36 9.15 13.37
C ILE A 146 -12.64 8.45 12.93
N ILE A 147 -13.25 8.93 11.85
CA ILE A 147 -14.30 8.18 11.16
C ILE A 147 -13.67 7.04 10.37
N THR A 148 -14.41 5.96 10.19
CA THR A 148 -13.93 4.82 9.41
C THR A 148 -14.00 5.10 7.90
N PRO A 149 -13.18 4.44 7.07
CA PRO A 149 -13.30 4.52 5.61
C PRO A 149 -14.72 4.26 5.10
N GLU A 150 -15.42 3.29 5.68
CA GLU A 150 -16.81 2.98 5.32
C GLU A 150 -17.75 4.16 5.62
N ASP A 151 -17.62 4.79 6.80
CA ASP A 151 -18.41 5.97 7.15
C ASP A 151 -18.01 7.19 6.30
N LEU A 152 -16.74 7.33 5.94
CA LEU A 152 -16.25 8.39 5.06
C LEU A 152 -16.91 8.30 3.68
N PHE A 153 -16.95 7.08 3.12
CA PHE A 153 -17.58 6.80 1.82
C PHE A 153 -19.09 7.04 1.88
N LEU A 154 -19.75 6.55 2.93
CA LEU A 154 -21.18 6.79 3.15
C LEU A 154 -21.50 8.29 3.21
N LYS A 155 -20.71 9.06 3.97
CA LYS A 155 -20.91 10.50 4.16
C LYS A 155 -20.63 11.32 2.90
N ASN A 156 -19.61 10.95 2.13
CA ASN A 156 -19.13 11.72 0.98
C ASN A 156 -19.44 11.08 -0.37
N ARG A 157 -20.45 10.19 -0.43
CA ARG A 157 -20.77 9.39 -1.61
C ARG A 157 -20.90 10.22 -2.88
N ALA A 158 -21.58 11.37 -2.83
CA ALA A 158 -21.77 12.25 -3.98
C ALA A 158 -20.46 12.90 -4.47
N ALA A 159 -19.51 13.17 -3.58
CA ALA A 159 -18.22 13.75 -3.95
C ALA A 159 -17.26 12.69 -4.52
N ILE A 160 -17.32 11.47 -3.97
CA ILE A 160 -16.46 10.33 -4.32
C ILE A 160 -16.93 9.65 -5.60
N ILE A 161 -18.25 9.47 -5.75
CA ILE A 161 -18.90 8.80 -6.88
C ILE A 161 -19.56 9.88 -7.73
N ARG A 162 -18.76 10.54 -8.58
CA ARG A 162 -19.20 11.71 -9.37
C ARG A 162 -20.33 11.37 -10.36
N ASN A 163 -20.44 10.11 -10.81
CA ASN A 163 -21.47 9.62 -11.70
C ASN A 163 -21.81 8.14 -11.38
N PRO A 164 -22.94 7.84 -10.71
CA PRO A 164 -23.34 6.46 -10.35
C PRO A 164 -23.80 5.59 -11.55
N GLY A 165 -23.34 5.88 -12.77
CA GLY A 165 -23.73 5.16 -14.00
C GLY A 165 -22.66 5.14 -15.10
N GLU A 166 -21.53 5.83 -14.95
CA GLU A 166 -20.35 5.55 -15.77
C GLU A 166 -19.65 4.35 -15.14
N ASN A 167 -19.42 3.29 -15.94
CA ASN A 167 -18.73 2.10 -15.47
C ASN A 167 -17.46 2.51 -14.70
N LEU A 168 -17.47 2.21 -13.41
CA LEU A 168 -16.44 2.55 -12.44
C LEU A 168 -15.21 1.67 -12.65
N THR A 169 -14.64 1.68 -13.84
CA THR A 169 -13.40 0.96 -14.19
C THR A 169 -12.17 1.55 -13.50
N GLY A 170 -12.34 2.59 -12.68
CA GLY A 170 -11.28 3.25 -11.95
C GLY A 170 -10.95 2.58 -10.61
N SER A 171 -9.67 2.58 -10.25
CA SER A 171 -9.21 2.19 -8.92
C SER A 171 -9.41 3.34 -7.93
N ARG A 172 -9.71 2.99 -6.68
CA ARG A 172 -9.75 3.91 -5.55
C ARG A 172 -8.75 3.43 -4.51
N ASP A 173 -7.83 4.31 -4.12
CA ASP A 173 -6.84 4.04 -3.09
C ASP A 173 -7.00 5.09 -1.99
N LEU A 174 -7.01 4.66 -0.74
CA LEU A 174 -7.18 5.53 0.42
C LEU A 174 -5.94 5.43 1.30
N ALA A 175 -5.25 6.55 1.53
CA ALA A 175 -4.20 6.65 2.52
C ALA A 175 -4.70 7.43 3.74
N LEU A 176 -4.27 7.01 4.93
CA LEU A 176 -4.50 7.70 6.19
C LEU A 176 -3.14 8.00 6.82
N SER A 177 -2.86 9.28 7.00
CA SER A 177 -1.65 9.74 7.67
C SER A 177 -1.98 10.93 8.56
N MET A 178 -1.52 10.87 9.81
CA MET A 178 -1.84 11.85 10.85
C MET A 178 -3.37 12.00 11.01
N ASP A 179 -3.91 13.17 10.68
CA ASP A 179 -5.32 13.52 10.84
C ASP A 179 -6.03 13.67 9.48
N ASN A 180 -5.46 13.17 8.38
CA ASN A 180 -6.05 13.31 7.03
C ASN A 180 -6.16 11.98 6.28
N TYR A 181 -7.29 11.81 5.61
CA TYR A 181 -7.45 10.85 4.54
C TYR A 181 -7.08 11.48 3.19
N THR A 182 -6.36 10.73 2.37
CA THR A 182 -6.06 11.09 0.97
C THR A 182 -6.61 9.98 0.09
N LEU A 183 -7.69 10.29 -0.64
CA LEU A 183 -8.34 9.37 -1.58
C LEU A 183 -7.87 9.70 -2.99
N THR A 184 -7.24 8.72 -3.64
CA THR A 184 -6.85 8.78 -5.04
C THR A 184 -7.81 7.94 -5.86
N VAL A 185 -8.48 8.56 -6.82
CA VAL A 185 -9.39 7.90 -7.77
C VAL A 185 -8.74 7.97 -9.14
N SER A 186 -8.41 6.83 -9.74
CA SER A 186 -7.75 6.79 -11.06
C SER A 186 -8.57 5.96 -12.04
N GLY A 187 -8.93 6.52 -13.18
CA GLY A 187 -9.73 5.83 -14.22
C GLY A 187 -9.78 6.62 -15.52
N ASN A 188 -9.96 5.94 -16.66
CA ASN A 188 -10.08 6.55 -17.99
C ASN A 188 -8.96 7.57 -18.33
N GLY A 189 -7.74 7.33 -17.86
CA GLY A 189 -6.58 8.20 -18.09
C GLY A 189 -6.52 9.47 -17.24
N ALA A 190 -7.43 9.63 -16.27
CA ALA A 190 -7.43 10.74 -15.32
C ALA A 190 -7.20 10.24 -13.88
N THR A 191 -6.61 11.10 -13.05
CA THR A 191 -6.40 10.85 -11.63
C THR A 191 -6.90 12.03 -10.83
N ARG A 192 -7.82 11.76 -9.91
CA ARG A 192 -8.35 12.73 -8.97
C ARG A 192 -7.86 12.43 -7.57
N VAL A 193 -7.37 13.44 -6.87
CA VAL A 193 -6.91 13.35 -5.48
C VAL A 193 -7.80 14.22 -4.61
N MET A 194 -8.42 13.61 -3.60
CA MET A 194 -9.26 14.28 -2.61
C MET A 194 -8.66 14.11 -1.22
N GLU A 195 -8.65 15.19 -0.44
CA GLU A 195 -8.23 15.15 0.96
C GLU A 195 -9.43 15.37 1.87
N PHE A 196 -9.56 14.54 2.89
CA PHE A 196 -10.60 14.65 3.91
C PHE A 196 -9.98 14.74 5.30
N ASP A 197 -10.61 15.52 6.16
CA ASP A 197 -10.30 15.51 7.59
C ASP A 197 -10.71 14.15 8.19
N ALA A 198 -9.78 13.44 8.85
CA ALA A 198 -10.04 12.09 9.33
C ALA A 198 -11.01 12.03 10.52
N LYS A 199 -11.14 13.11 11.29
CA LYS A 199 -12.01 13.16 12.48
C LYS A 199 -13.46 13.46 12.12
N THR A 200 -13.65 14.34 11.14
CA THR A 200 -14.96 14.85 10.77
C THR A 200 -15.46 14.27 9.45
N GLY A 201 -14.57 13.74 8.61
CA GLY A 201 -14.87 13.33 7.23
C GLY A 201 -15.16 14.48 6.28
N ALA A 202 -14.88 15.73 6.66
CA ALA A 202 -15.12 16.88 5.79
C ALA A 202 -14.09 16.91 4.65
N LEU A 203 -14.56 17.13 3.42
CA LEU A 203 -13.70 17.36 2.26
C LEU A 203 -12.93 18.68 2.46
N LYS A 204 -11.59 18.61 2.38
CA LYS A 204 -10.69 19.76 2.53
C LYS A 204 -10.23 20.30 1.18
N SER A 205 -9.86 19.41 0.26
CA SER A 205 -9.35 19.78 -1.06
C SER A 205 -9.66 18.68 -2.08
N SER A 206 -9.70 19.07 -3.36
CA SER A 206 -9.92 18.17 -4.50
C SER A 206 -9.13 18.71 -5.69
N HIS A 207 -8.32 17.85 -6.30
CA HIS A 207 -7.52 18.16 -7.49
C HIS A 207 -7.73 17.07 -8.53
N ASP A 208 -7.95 17.48 -9.78
CA ASP A 208 -8.17 16.61 -10.95
C ASP A 208 -6.95 16.68 -11.89
#